data_AF-A0A661JHU9-F1
#
_entry.id   AF-A0A661JHU9-F1
#
_cell.length_a   1.000
_cell.length_b   1.000
_cell.length_c   1.000
_cell.angle_alpha   90.00
_cell.angle_beta   90.00
_cell.angle_gamma   90.00
#
_symmetry.space_group_name_H-M   'P 1'
#
loop_
_entity.id
_entity.type
_entity.pdbx_description
1 polymer ?
#
loop_
_entity_poly.entity_id
_entity_poly.type
_entity_poly.pdbx_seq_one_letter_code
_entity_poly.pdbx_strand_id
1 'polypeptide(L)'
;KARGPCSSLVAGVVSTEPGFVLGHGEDTEGKALLALIGIVPVKITDEGGPIRPGDLLVVSSTPGYAMRWDPEGGEICGLVGKALEALEAGTGTVLALLVR
;
A
#
# COMPACT_ATOMS: atom_id res chain seq x y z
N LYS A 1 6.50 -3.05 10.07
CA LYS A 1 5.99 -3.91 8.96
C LYS A 1 4.69 -4.54 9.42
N ALA A 2 3.68 -4.57 8.55
CA ALA A 2 2.38 -5.20 8.84
C ALA A 2 2.54 -6.72 9.08
N ARG A 3 1.70 -7.31 9.94
CA ARG A 3 1.88 -8.68 10.47
C ARG A 3 0.87 -9.70 9.92
N GLY A 4 0.60 -9.66 8.62
CA GLY A 4 -0.36 -10.55 7.94
C GLY A 4 -1.41 -9.78 7.13
N PRO A 5 -2.31 -10.50 6.42
CA PRO A 5 -3.37 -9.88 5.65
C PRO A 5 -4.26 -9.04 6.56
N CYS A 6 -4.82 -7.95 6.03
CA CYS A 6 -5.72 -7.04 6.76
C CYS A 6 -5.17 -6.45 8.06
N SER A 7 -3.86 -6.49 8.30
CA SER A 7 -3.26 -5.92 9.49
C SER A 7 -3.55 -4.40 9.61
N SER A 8 -4.13 -3.99 10.73
CA SER A 8 -4.40 -2.58 11.07
C SER A 8 -3.14 -1.76 11.39
N LEU A 9 -1.96 -2.40 11.43
CA LEU A 9 -0.68 -1.79 11.81
C LEU A 9 0.07 -1.18 10.62
N VAL A 10 -0.58 -1.04 9.45
CA VAL A 10 0.02 -0.39 8.30
C VAL A 10 0.22 1.10 8.58
N ALA A 11 1.46 1.57 8.38
CA ALA A 11 1.83 2.96 8.63
C ALA A 11 1.89 3.80 7.34
N GLY A 12 2.19 3.17 6.20
CA GLY A 12 2.39 3.80 4.90
C GLY A 12 3.14 2.86 3.95
N VAL A 13 3.63 3.40 2.83
CA VAL A 13 4.39 2.66 1.79
C VAL A 13 5.81 3.20 1.73
N VAL A 14 6.81 2.33 1.54
CA VAL A 14 8.19 2.79 1.37
C VAL A 14 8.32 3.51 0.03
N SER A 15 8.76 4.77 0.06
CA SER A 15 8.96 5.59 -1.14
C SER A 15 10.42 5.61 -1.56
N THR A 16 10.64 5.49 -2.87
CA THR A 16 11.97 5.65 -3.49
C THR A 16 12.23 7.07 -3.98
N GLU A 17 11.17 7.86 -4.23
CA GLU A 17 11.24 9.22 -4.77
C GLU A 17 10.21 10.12 -4.08
N PRO A 18 10.47 10.58 -2.84
CA PRO A 18 9.55 11.45 -2.12
C PRO A 18 9.64 12.90 -2.61
N GLY A 19 8.49 13.54 -2.87
CA GLY A 19 8.43 14.96 -3.21
C GLY A 19 8.72 15.89 -2.03
N PHE A 20 8.33 15.48 -0.82
CA PHE A 20 8.61 16.21 0.42
C PHE A 20 8.81 15.23 1.58
N VAL A 21 9.85 15.43 2.37
CA VAL A 21 10.19 14.57 3.52
C VAL A 21 9.96 15.36 4.81
N LEU A 22 9.13 14.81 5.68
CA LEU A 22 8.85 15.35 7.02
C LEU A 22 9.66 14.57 8.06
N GLY A 23 10.09 15.27 9.12
CA GLY A 23 10.93 14.72 10.19
C GLY A 23 12.32 15.33 10.19
N HIS A 24 12.82 15.71 11.36
CA HIS A 24 14.11 16.38 11.53
C HIS A 24 15.25 15.36 11.59
N GLY A 25 16.21 15.47 10.67
CA GLY A 25 17.46 14.71 10.69
C GLY A 25 18.18 14.87 9.37
N GLU A 26 19.33 15.56 9.40
CA GLU A 26 20.19 15.81 8.24
C GLU A 26 20.65 14.51 7.55
N ASP A 27 20.62 13.38 8.27
CA ASP A 27 20.88 12.04 7.73
C ASP A 27 19.60 11.19 7.57
N THR A 28 19.24 10.97 6.31
CA THR A 28 18.29 9.93 5.88
C THR A 28 18.99 8.60 5.56
N GLU A 29 20.32 8.56 5.66
CA GLU A 29 21.11 7.36 5.38
C GLU A 29 20.71 6.21 6.31
N GLY A 30 20.42 5.04 5.73
CA GLY A 30 19.93 3.87 6.45
C GLY A 30 18.48 3.93 6.94
N LYS A 31 17.72 4.99 6.66
CA LYS A 31 16.30 5.12 7.03
C LYS A 31 15.39 4.87 5.83
N ALA A 32 14.31 4.12 6.04
CA ALA A 32 13.27 3.96 5.04
C ALA A 32 12.36 5.20 5.04
N LEU A 33 12.26 5.87 3.89
CA LEU A 33 11.34 6.99 3.70
C LEU A 33 9.93 6.42 3.49
N LEU A 34 8.98 6.89 4.30
CA LEU A 34 7.61 6.38 4.31
C LEU A 34 6.67 7.40 3.69
N ALA A 35 6.06 7.03 2.56
CA ALA A 35 4.94 7.76 2.00
C ALA A 35 3.71 7.58 2.89
N LEU A 36 3.17 8.72 3.33
CA LEU A 36 1.95 8.80 4.13
C LEU A 36 0.75 9.28 3.29
N ILE A 37 1.01 10.04 2.23
CA ILE A 37 0.01 10.65 1.35
C ILE A 37 0.61 10.85 -0.04
N GLY A 38 -0.24 10.80 -1.07
CA GLY A 38 0.12 11.10 -2.45
C GLY A 38 0.05 9.89 -3.37
N ILE A 39 0.50 10.07 -4.61
CA ILE A 39 0.53 9.03 -5.64
C ILE A 39 1.87 8.32 -5.56
N VAL A 40 1.87 7.03 -5.25
CA VAL A 40 3.09 6.23 -5.14
C VAL A 40 2.94 4.87 -5.80
N PRO A 41 4.02 4.30 -6.34
CA PRO A 41 4.03 2.91 -6.78
C PRO A 41 3.89 1.97 -5.58
N VAL A 42 2.91 1.07 -5.63
CA VAL A 42 2.61 0.08 -4.59
C VAL A 42 2.71 -1.31 -5.18
N LYS A 43 3.45 -2.17 -4.50
CA LYS A 43 3.49 -3.60 -4.81
C LYS A 43 2.15 -4.23 -4.44
N ILE A 44 1.54 -4.95 -5.37
CA ILE A 44 0.23 -5.55 -5.20
C ILE A 44 0.21 -7.02 -5.59
N THR A 45 -0.70 -7.77 -4.99
CA THR A 45 -1.08 -9.13 -5.38
C THR A 45 -2.53 -9.13 -5.86
N ASP A 46 -2.92 -10.16 -6.60
CA ASP A 46 -4.30 -10.50 -6.96
C ASP A 46 -5.04 -11.24 -5.83
N GLU A 47 -4.50 -11.23 -4.61
CA GLU A 47 -5.23 -11.66 -3.43
C GLU A 47 -6.48 -10.79 -3.26
N GLY A 48 -7.61 -11.40 -2.92
CA GLY A 48 -8.90 -10.70 -2.95
C GLY A 48 -9.44 -10.43 -4.36
N GLY A 49 -8.74 -10.81 -5.44
CA GLY A 49 -9.17 -10.77 -6.84
C GLY A 49 -8.49 -9.67 -7.70
N PRO A 50 -8.88 -9.56 -8.99
CA PRO A 50 -8.32 -8.57 -9.91
C PRO A 50 -8.49 -7.15 -9.38
N ILE A 51 -7.44 -6.32 -9.53
CA ILE A 51 -7.46 -4.93 -9.11
C ILE A 51 -7.91 -4.05 -10.28
N ARG A 52 -8.76 -3.09 -9.96
CA ARG A 52 -9.28 -2.06 -10.86
C ARG A 52 -9.01 -0.67 -10.28
N PRO A 53 -8.86 0.36 -11.13
CA PRO A 53 -8.80 1.74 -10.66
C PRO A 53 -10.00 2.08 -9.77
N GLY A 54 -9.74 2.66 -8.61
CA GLY A 54 -10.73 3.00 -7.58
C GLY A 54 -10.86 1.98 -6.45
N ASP A 55 -10.35 0.76 -6.63
CA ASP A 55 -10.38 -0.29 -5.61
C ASP A 55 -9.62 0.13 -4.36
N LEU A 56 -10.16 -0.22 -3.20
CA LEU A 56 -9.50 -0.02 -1.91
C LEU A 56 -8.44 -1.11 -1.75
N LEU A 57 -7.24 -0.69 -1.35
CA LEU A 57 -6.10 -1.58 -1.13
C LEU A 57 -5.83 -1.74 0.36
N VAL A 58 -5.64 -2.97 0.80
CA VAL A 58 -5.30 -3.35 2.18
C VAL A 58 -4.04 -4.20 2.20
N VAL A 59 -3.52 -4.52 3.38
CA VAL A 59 -2.34 -5.38 3.52
C VAL A 59 -2.65 -6.80 3.03
N SER A 60 -1.79 -7.36 2.16
CA SER A 60 -1.89 -8.74 1.70
C SER A 60 -1.25 -9.74 2.67
N SER A 61 -1.47 -11.03 2.43
CA SER A 61 -0.72 -12.09 3.11
C SER A 61 0.78 -12.07 2.75
N THR A 62 1.14 -11.52 1.59
CA THR A 62 2.53 -11.42 1.12
C THR A 62 3.24 -10.21 1.75
N PRO A 63 4.34 -10.42 2.49
CA PRO A 63 5.02 -9.31 3.18
C PRO A 63 5.46 -8.20 2.24
N GLY A 64 4.98 -6.98 2.50
CA GLY A 64 5.32 -5.79 1.72
C GLY A 64 4.48 -5.57 0.46
N TYR A 65 3.41 -6.35 0.28
CA TYR A 65 2.44 -6.19 -0.80
C TYR A 65 1.06 -5.80 -0.25
N ALA A 66 0.31 -5.05 -1.04
CA ALA A 66 -1.10 -4.79 -0.82
C ALA A 66 -1.97 -5.72 -1.69
N MET A 67 -3.25 -5.81 -1.35
CA MET A 67 -4.25 -6.60 -2.06
C MET A 67 -5.57 -5.84 -2.15
N ARG A 68 -6.50 -6.29 -2.99
CA ARG A 68 -7.84 -5.71 -3.04
C ARG A 68 -8.59 -5.98 -1.73
N TRP A 69 -9.23 -4.96 -1.18
CA TRP A 69 -10.11 -5.14 -0.03
C TRP A 69 -11.42 -5.82 -0.47
N ASP A 70 -11.79 -6.87 0.25
CA ASP A 70 -13.07 -7.55 0.08
C ASP A 70 -14.10 -6.98 1.08
N PRO A 71 -15.11 -6.21 0.63
CA PRO A 71 -16.14 -5.67 1.50
C PRO A 71 -17.08 -6.73 2.08
N GLU A 72 -17.17 -7.92 1.47
CA GLU A 72 -18.03 -9.01 1.94
C GLU A 72 -17.36 -9.87 3.02
N GLY A 73 -16.02 -9.84 3.09
CA GLY A 73 -15.22 -10.61 4.05
C GLY A 73 -15.40 -10.20 5.51
N GLY A 74 -15.96 -9.02 5.79
CA GLY A 74 -16.28 -8.53 7.14
C GLY A 74 -15.07 -8.28 8.05
N GLU A 75 -13.84 -8.44 7.55
CA GLU A 75 -12.61 -8.21 8.30
C GLU A 75 -12.27 -6.72 8.38
N ILE A 76 -11.90 -6.26 9.58
CA ILE A 76 -11.47 -4.88 9.80
C ILE A 76 -10.01 -4.76 9.36
N CYS A 77 -9.79 -4.13 8.22
CA CYS A 77 -8.48 -4.01 7.60
C CYS A 77 -7.93 -2.58 7.72
N GLY A 78 -6.60 -2.46 7.86
CA GLY A 78 -5.91 -1.18 7.70
C GLY A 78 -5.86 -0.78 6.22
N LEU A 79 -6.38 0.40 5.89
CA LEU A 79 -6.34 0.94 4.54
C LEU A 79 -4.90 1.32 4.16
N VAL A 80 -4.45 0.88 2.98
CA VAL A 80 -3.22 1.35 2.34
C VAL A 80 -3.54 2.56 1.46
N GLY A 81 -4.56 2.46 0.61
CA GLY A 81 -4.94 3.53 -0.31
C GLY A 81 -5.93 3.06 -1.37
N LYS A 82 -5.99 3.78 -2.49
CA LYS A 82 -6.82 3.45 -3.66
C LYS A 82 -5.96 3.16 -4.88
N ALA A 83 -6.25 2.09 -5.59
CA ALA A 83 -5.59 1.78 -6.86
C ALA A 83 -5.92 2.83 -7.93
N LEU A 84 -4.93 3.22 -8.73
CA LEU A 84 -5.10 4.09 -9.89
C LEU A 84 -4.91 3.33 -11.21
N GLU A 85 -4.39 2.11 -11.15
CA GLU A 85 -4.16 1.24 -12.30
C GLU A 85 -4.75 -0.16 -12.02
N ALA A 86 -4.89 -0.96 -13.08
CA ALA A 86 -5.44 -2.31 -13.01
C ALA A 86 -4.34 -3.37 -12.89
N LEU A 87 -4.69 -4.52 -12.28
CA LEU A 87 -3.93 -5.76 -12.35
C LEU A 87 -4.91 -6.93 -12.51
N GLU A 88 -4.76 -7.71 -13.58
CA GLU A 88 -5.67 -8.85 -13.82
C GLU A 88 -5.38 -10.04 -12.91
N ALA A 89 -4.10 -10.41 -12.76
CA ALA A 89 -3.67 -11.59 -12.03
C ALA A 89 -2.18 -11.49 -11.62
N GLY A 90 -1.80 -12.30 -10.64
CA GLY A 90 -0.45 -12.44 -10.12
C GLY A 90 -0.01 -11.28 -9.24
N THR A 91 1.26 -10.89 -9.37
CA THR A 91 1.85 -9.79 -8.60
C THR A 91 2.37 -8.70 -9.54
N GLY A 92 2.35 -7.46 -9.07
CA GLY A 92 2.76 -6.32 -9.87
C GLY A 92 3.05 -5.10 -9.02
N THR A 93 3.31 -3.98 -9.70
CA THR A 93 3.40 -2.66 -9.08
C THR A 93 2.43 -1.75 -9.82
N VAL A 94 1.56 -1.08 -9.09
CA VAL A 94 0.60 -0.12 -9.63
C VAL A 94 0.73 1.20 -8.91
N LEU A 95 0.37 2.29 -9.58
CA LEU A 95 0.16 3.55 -8.91
C LEU A 95 -1.07 3.46 -8.00
N ALA A 96 -0.91 3.94 -6.77
CA ALA A 96 -1.99 4.07 -5.81
C ALA A 96 -1.96 5.46 -5.18
N LEU A 97 -3.14 5.97 -4.87
CA LEU A 97 -3.32 7.16 -4.06
C LEU A 97 -3.39 6.75 -2.59
N LEU A 98 -2.36 7.11 -1.82
CA LEU A 98 -2.41 7.01 -0.37
C LEU A 98 -3.25 8.17 0.16
N VAL A 99 -4.32 7.81 0.87
CA VAL A 99 -5.19 8.71 1.61
C VAL A 99 -5.36 8.14 3.01
N ARG A 100 -5.17 8.97 4.02
CA ARG A 100 -5.32 8.60 5.42
C ARG A 100 -6.33 9.49 6.09
#